data_AF-A0A0C6DRY7-F1
#
_entry.id   AF-A0A0C6DRY7-F1
#
_cell.length_a   1.000
_cell.length_b   1.000
_cell.length_c   1.000
_cell.angle_alpha   90.00
_cell.angle_beta   90.00
_cell.angle_gamma   90.00
#
_symmetry.space_group_name_H-M   'P 1'
#
loop_
_entity.id
_entity.type
_entity.pdbx_description
1 polymer ?
#
loop_
_entity_poly.entity_id
_entity_poly.type
_entity_poly.pdbx_seq_one_letter_code
_entity_poly.pdbx_strand_id
1 'polypeptide(L)'
;MEEFGEKFTHKAHKSIVSKWEKGLTKPSNERLKEIAKLGNISVHQLIYGDFLGLLESIANEEIKFILDTNMCANNSFLANELSSSVSRFIFSYYERGKENFNENLFRKLLQHYLQLELDLGNRDLESLTYFAYQRTINAQELVVDYYEDSKAKEFLKDESIDEFLTTISNKYFDLLEYIDDYRVKHDLEKISEE
;
A
#
# COMPACT_ATOMS: atom_id res chain seq x y z
N MET A 1 29.62 -26.55 4.30
CA MET A 1 28.96 -25.61 5.24
C MET A 1 29.87 -25.22 6.41
N GLU A 2 30.60 -26.17 7.01
CA GLU A 2 31.51 -25.89 8.14
C GLU A 2 32.60 -24.89 7.73
N GLU A 3 33.29 -25.14 6.61
CA GLU A 3 34.30 -24.21 6.03
C GLU A 3 33.75 -22.81 5.72
N PHE A 4 32.49 -22.71 5.29
CA PHE A 4 31.86 -21.41 5.01
C PHE A 4 31.62 -20.65 6.32
N GLY A 5 31.14 -21.33 7.35
CA GLY A 5 30.91 -20.76 8.68
C GLY A 5 32.18 -20.25 9.38
N GLU A 6 33.36 -20.75 9.00
CA GLU A 6 34.65 -20.30 9.52
C GLU A 6 35.16 -19.01 8.89
N LYS A 7 34.62 -18.59 7.73
CA LYS A 7 35.03 -17.36 7.05
C LYS A 7 34.52 -16.09 7.72
N PHE A 8 33.65 -16.22 8.73
CA PHE A 8 33.04 -15.11 9.43
C PHE A 8 33.87 -14.64 10.63
N THR A 9 33.90 -13.34 10.90
CA THR A 9 34.59 -12.79 12.09
C THR A 9 34.03 -13.41 13.37
N HIS A 10 32.71 -13.56 13.45
CA HIS A 10 32.04 -14.37 14.47
C HIS A 10 31.57 -15.68 13.84
N LYS A 11 32.41 -16.72 13.97
CA LYS A 11 32.21 -18.05 13.37
C LYS A 11 30.74 -18.50 13.46
N ALA A 12 30.18 -18.89 12.33
CA ALA A 12 28.82 -19.41 12.26
C ALA A 12 28.86 -20.94 12.28
N HIS A 13 28.10 -21.56 13.18
CA HIS A 13 28.03 -23.02 13.22
C HIS A 13 27.37 -23.57 11.94
N LYS A 14 27.79 -24.75 11.48
CA LYS A 14 27.26 -25.36 10.23
C LYS A 14 25.73 -25.48 10.20
N SER A 15 25.10 -25.69 11.35
CA SER A 15 23.65 -25.75 11.47
C SER A 15 22.97 -24.40 11.23
N ILE A 16 23.62 -23.29 11.57
CA ILE A 16 23.13 -21.93 11.31
C ILE A 16 23.26 -21.63 9.82
N VAL A 17 24.43 -21.91 9.23
CA VAL A 17 24.66 -21.74 7.79
C VAL A 17 23.63 -22.54 6.98
N SER A 18 23.38 -23.80 7.37
CA SER A 18 22.36 -24.64 6.73
C SER A 18 20.96 -24.04 6.79
N LYS A 19 20.59 -23.38 7.90
CA LYS A 19 19.30 -22.69 8.02
C LYS A 19 19.20 -21.49 7.10
N TRP A 20 20.29 -20.72 6.92
CA TRP A 20 20.33 -19.61 5.97
C TRP A 20 20.13 -20.07 4.53
N GLU A 21 20.85 -21.11 4.10
CA GLU A 21 20.74 -21.65 2.74
C GLU A 21 19.33 -22.19 2.44
N LYS A 22 18.62 -22.67 3.47
CA LYS A 22 17.22 -23.13 3.37
C LYS A 22 16.19 -22.02 3.55
N GLY A 23 16.60 -20.77 3.75
CA GLY A 23 15.70 -19.64 4.00
C GLY A 23 14.96 -19.71 5.34
N LEU A 24 15.38 -20.57 6.28
CA LEU A 24 14.71 -20.77 7.56
C LEU A 24 15.02 -19.64 8.57
N THR A 25 16.18 -19.00 8.42
CA THR A 25 16.58 -17.84 9.22
C THR A 25 17.37 -16.85 8.37
N LYS A 26 17.38 -15.57 8.76
CA LYS A 26 18.18 -14.53 8.11
C LYS A 26 19.51 -14.33 8.85
N PRO A 27 20.65 -14.12 8.16
CA PRO A 27 21.89 -13.68 8.80
C PRO A 27 21.72 -12.28 9.43
N SER A 28 22.57 -11.94 10.41
CA SER A 28 22.62 -10.57 10.95
C SER A 28 23.14 -9.58 9.90
N ASN A 29 22.91 -8.28 10.09
CA ASN A 29 23.41 -7.24 9.19
C ASN A 29 24.94 -7.28 9.02
N GLU A 30 25.69 -7.60 10.08
CA GLU A 30 27.14 -7.81 10.00
C GLU A 30 27.50 -9.01 9.12
N ARG A 31 26.81 -10.14 9.32
CA ARG A 31 27.03 -11.35 8.53
C ARG A 31 26.64 -11.18 7.06
N LEU A 32 25.59 -10.40 6.77
CA LEU A 32 25.23 -10.05 5.40
C LEU A 32 26.34 -9.23 4.71
N LYS A 33 26.97 -8.29 5.42
CA LYS A 33 28.13 -7.54 4.90
C LYS A 33 29.32 -8.46 4.63
N GLU A 34 29.60 -9.40 5.52
CA GLU A 34 30.67 -10.38 5.33
C GLU A 34 30.40 -11.32 4.15
N ILE A 35 29.18 -11.84 4.00
CA ILE A 35 28.78 -12.69 2.86
C ILE A 35 28.92 -11.93 1.54
N ALA A 36 28.42 -10.70 1.50
CA ALA A 36 28.50 -9.84 0.33
C ALA A 36 29.96 -9.58 -0.08
N LYS A 37 30.83 -9.31 0.90
CA LYS A 37 32.28 -9.16 0.70
C LYS A 37 32.93 -10.44 0.17
N LEU A 38 32.58 -11.60 0.71
CA LEU A 38 33.09 -12.90 0.24
C LEU A 38 32.68 -13.20 -1.21
N GLY A 39 31.47 -12.80 -1.60
CA GLY A 39 30.94 -12.96 -2.95
C GLY A 39 31.34 -11.86 -3.93
N ASN A 40 32.07 -10.83 -3.49
CA ASN A 40 32.37 -9.62 -4.25
C ASN A 40 31.12 -8.98 -4.89
N ILE A 41 30.03 -8.94 -4.14
CA ILE A 41 28.75 -8.33 -4.51
C ILE A 41 28.33 -7.32 -3.44
N SER A 42 27.38 -6.45 -3.77
CA SER A 42 26.77 -5.58 -2.76
C SER A 42 25.79 -6.37 -1.87
N VAL A 43 25.58 -5.92 -0.63
CA VAL A 43 24.53 -6.48 0.26
C VAL A 43 23.15 -6.40 -0.42
N HIS A 44 22.92 -5.34 -1.20
CA HIS A 44 21.71 -5.17 -1.97
C HIS A 44 21.53 -6.29 -3.01
N GLN A 45 22.57 -6.59 -3.80
CA GLN A 45 22.53 -7.70 -4.76
C GLN A 45 22.39 -9.06 -4.07
N LEU A 46 22.98 -9.23 -2.89
CA LEU A 46 22.84 -10.45 -2.09
C LEU A 46 21.38 -10.68 -1.64
N ILE A 47 20.66 -9.61 -1.27
CA ILE A 47 19.29 -9.72 -0.73
C ILE A 47 18.25 -9.80 -1.85
N TYR A 48 18.41 -8.98 -2.89
CA TYR A 48 17.37 -8.76 -3.90
C TYR A 48 17.73 -9.33 -5.27
N GLY A 49 18.97 -9.79 -5.47
CA GLY A 49 19.47 -10.19 -6.79
C GLY A 49 19.76 -8.97 -7.67
N ASP A 50 18.80 -8.62 -8.52
CA ASP A 50 18.91 -7.53 -9.49
C ASP A 50 17.96 -6.37 -9.15
N PHE A 51 17.83 -5.42 -10.09
CA PHE A 51 16.95 -4.27 -9.89
C PHE A 51 15.47 -4.67 -9.95
N LEU A 52 15.09 -5.64 -10.79
CA LEU A 52 13.72 -6.12 -10.85
C LEU A 52 13.33 -6.81 -9.54
N GLY A 53 14.20 -7.67 -9.00
CA GLY A 53 13.99 -8.35 -7.73
C GLY A 53 13.87 -7.37 -6.54
N LEU A 54 14.56 -6.22 -6.58
CA LEU A 54 14.32 -5.15 -5.61
C LEU A 54 12.88 -4.62 -5.70
N LEU A 55 12.44 -4.23 -6.90
CA LEU A 55 11.11 -3.67 -7.09
C LEU A 55 10.01 -4.67 -6.70
N GLU A 56 10.17 -5.94 -7.07
CA GLU A 56 9.28 -7.03 -6.67
C GLU A 56 9.27 -7.23 -5.15
N SER A 57 10.43 -7.16 -4.49
CA SER A 57 10.50 -7.29 -3.04
C SER A 57 9.77 -6.16 -2.32
N ILE A 58 9.94 -4.91 -2.78
CA ILE A 58 9.24 -3.75 -2.24
C ILE A 58 7.74 -3.91 -2.47
N ALA A 59 7.32 -4.33 -3.67
CA ALA A 59 5.93 -4.53 -3.96
C ALA A 59 5.27 -5.60 -3.08
N ASN A 60 5.97 -6.71 -2.82
CA ASN A 60 5.49 -7.74 -1.91
C ASN A 60 5.39 -7.24 -0.46
N GLU A 61 6.27 -6.36 -0.01
CA GLU A 61 6.18 -5.70 1.30
C GLU A 61 4.96 -4.78 1.36
N GLU A 62 4.77 -3.93 0.35
CA GLU A 62 3.66 -2.97 0.30
C GLU A 62 2.29 -3.67 0.16
N ILE A 63 2.20 -4.76 -0.60
CA ILE A 63 0.97 -5.56 -0.70
C ILE A 63 0.58 -6.12 0.68
N LYS A 64 1.55 -6.67 1.43
CA LYS A 64 1.28 -7.16 2.79
C LYS A 64 0.83 -6.03 3.71
N PHE A 65 1.54 -4.90 3.68
CA PHE A 65 1.19 -3.74 4.49
C PHE A 65 -0.23 -3.23 4.20
N ILE A 66 -0.60 -3.12 2.93
CA ILE A 66 -1.94 -2.70 2.50
C ILE A 66 -3.00 -3.71 2.96
N LEU A 67 -2.77 -5.01 2.76
CA LEU A 67 -3.71 -6.05 3.20
C LEU A 67 -3.87 -6.08 4.71
N ASP A 68 -2.78 -5.93 5.48
CA ASP A 68 -2.82 -5.87 6.94
C ASP A 68 -3.63 -4.65 7.42
N THR A 69 -3.39 -3.48 6.80
CA THR A 69 -4.07 -2.21 7.14
C THR A 69 -5.57 -2.28 6.85
N ASN A 70 -5.97 -3.00 5.79
CA ASN A 70 -7.36 -3.19 5.40
C ASN A 70 -7.98 -4.48 6.02
N MET A 71 -7.36 -5.06 7.07
CA MET A 71 -7.83 -6.28 7.75
C MET A 71 -8.04 -7.51 6.84
N CYS A 72 -7.34 -7.54 5.70
CA CYS A 72 -7.42 -8.58 4.66
C CYS A 72 -6.16 -9.46 4.59
N ALA A 73 -5.31 -9.45 5.61
CA ALA A 73 -4.01 -10.14 5.65
C ALA A 73 -4.02 -11.61 5.18
N ASN A 74 -5.12 -12.33 5.46
CA ASN A 74 -5.27 -13.76 5.17
C ASN A 74 -5.94 -14.03 3.81
N ASN A 75 -6.26 -13.00 3.02
CA ASN A 75 -6.92 -13.15 1.74
C ASN A 75 -5.91 -13.41 0.62
N SER A 76 -5.57 -14.69 0.42
CA SER A 76 -4.61 -15.12 -0.60
C SER A 76 -5.06 -14.80 -2.03
N PHE A 77 -6.37 -14.77 -2.28
CA PHE A 77 -6.92 -14.37 -3.57
C PHE A 77 -6.62 -12.90 -3.86
N LEU A 78 -6.94 -12.00 -2.93
CA LEU A 78 -6.63 -10.58 -3.06
C LEU A 78 -5.13 -10.31 -3.18
N ALA A 79 -4.30 -11.04 -2.42
CA ALA A 79 -2.85 -10.91 -2.55
C ALA A 79 -2.35 -11.24 -3.98
N ASN A 80 -2.93 -12.27 -4.62
CA ASN A 80 -2.59 -12.64 -5.99
C ASN A 80 -3.10 -11.63 -7.03
N GLU A 81 -4.31 -11.11 -6.83
CA GLU A 81 -4.89 -10.05 -7.66
C GLU A 81 -4.01 -8.79 -7.62
N LEU A 82 -3.64 -8.31 -6.42
CA LEU A 82 -2.76 -7.15 -6.26
C LEU A 82 -1.37 -7.40 -6.84
N SER A 83 -0.80 -8.59 -6.64
CA SER A 83 0.50 -8.95 -7.23
C SER A 83 0.47 -8.89 -8.76
N SER A 84 -0.64 -9.32 -9.35
CA SER A 84 -0.86 -9.26 -10.80
C SER A 84 -1.02 -7.81 -11.27
N SER A 85 -1.81 -7.00 -10.54
CA SER A 85 -2.09 -5.62 -10.93
C SER A 85 -0.85 -4.72 -10.89
N VAL A 86 0.10 -4.96 -9.99
CA VAL A 86 1.32 -4.13 -9.87
C VAL A 86 2.40 -4.46 -10.91
N SER A 87 2.27 -5.55 -11.67
CA SER A 87 3.31 -5.99 -12.61
C SER A 87 3.69 -4.91 -13.63
N ARG A 88 2.68 -4.21 -14.19
CA ARG A 88 2.90 -3.11 -15.14
C ARG A 88 3.54 -1.89 -14.47
N PHE A 89 3.14 -1.61 -13.23
CA PHE A 89 3.72 -0.53 -12.44
C PHE A 89 5.22 -0.79 -12.20
N ILE A 90 5.58 -1.99 -11.72
CA ILE A 90 6.97 -2.42 -11.50
C ILE A 90 7.78 -2.27 -12.79
N PHE A 91 7.28 -2.81 -13.91
CA PHE A 91 8.00 -2.79 -15.18
C PHE A 91 8.29 -1.36 -15.66
N SER A 92 7.35 -0.42 -15.44
CA SER A 92 7.56 0.98 -15.81
C SER A 92 8.73 1.65 -15.07
N TYR A 93 9.02 1.24 -13.82
CA TYR A 93 10.19 1.71 -13.08
C TYR A 93 11.45 0.98 -13.48
N TYR A 94 11.33 -0.32 -13.75
CA TYR A 94 12.42 -1.12 -14.26
C TYR A 94 12.99 -0.54 -15.57
N GLU A 95 12.13 -0.19 -16.53
CA GLU A 95 12.52 0.40 -17.82
C GLU A 95 13.21 1.77 -17.68
N ARG A 96 12.89 2.55 -16.64
CA ARG A 96 13.54 3.85 -16.37
C ARG A 96 14.97 3.70 -15.81
N GLY A 97 15.32 2.49 -15.38
CA GLY A 97 16.64 2.13 -14.88
C GLY A 97 16.88 2.54 -13.42
N LYS A 98 17.81 1.81 -12.79
CA LYS A 98 18.18 1.98 -11.38
C LYS A 98 18.74 3.36 -11.04
N GLU A 99 19.41 4.02 -12.00
CA GLU A 99 20.06 5.31 -11.77
C GLU A 99 19.07 6.43 -11.39
N ASN A 100 17.83 6.32 -11.86
CA ASN A 100 16.75 7.29 -11.60
C ASN A 100 15.77 6.80 -10.53
N PHE A 101 16.07 5.68 -9.85
CA PHE A 101 15.17 5.07 -8.89
C PHE A 101 15.19 5.80 -7.54
N ASN A 102 14.01 6.23 -7.09
CA ASN A 102 13.80 6.74 -5.75
C ASN A 102 12.81 5.82 -5.01
N GLU A 103 13.33 5.06 -4.05
CA GLU A 103 12.55 4.08 -3.29
C GLU A 103 11.36 4.71 -2.56
N ASN A 104 11.55 5.87 -1.92
CA ASN A 104 10.48 6.54 -1.19
C ASN A 104 9.34 6.99 -2.12
N LEU A 105 9.67 7.50 -3.31
CA LEU A 105 8.69 7.87 -4.31
C LEU A 105 7.97 6.64 -4.86
N PHE A 106 8.71 5.57 -5.15
CA PHE A 106 8.16 4.30 -5.62
C PHE A 106 7.17 3.73 -4.61
N ARG A 107 7.55 3.62 -3.33
CA ARG A 107 6.67 3.13 -2.25
C ARG A 107 5.40 3.97 -2.13
N LYS A 108 5.52 5.30 -2.08
CA LYS A 108 4.34 6.19 -2.01
C LYS A 108 3.38 6.01 -3.18
N LEU A 109 3.90 5.95 -4.40
CA LEU A 109 3.07 5.78 -5.60
C LEU A 109 2.47 4.38 -5.68
N LEU A 110 3.21 3.36 -5.23
CA LEU A 110 2.75 1.99 -5.18
C LEU A 110 1.64 1.80 -4.14
N GLN A 111 1.80 2.35 -2.94
CA GLN A 111 0.78 2.35 -1.90
C GLN A 111 -0.51 3.01 -2.39
N HIS A 112 -0.40 4.18 -3.04
CA HIS A 112 -1.56 4.84 -3.62
C HIS A 112 -2.25 4.00 -4.69
N TYR A 113 -1.47 3.37 -5.57
CA TYR A 113 -1.99 2.47 -6.59
C TYR A 113 -2.68 1.24 -5.99
N LEU A 114 -2.05 0.59 -5.01
CA LEU A 114 -2.59 -0.60 -4.35
C LEU A 114 -3.88 -0.30 -3.59
N GLN A 115 -3.96 0.83 -2.88
CA GLN A 115 -5.19 1.23 -2.19
C GLN A 115 -6.30 1.48 -3.21
N LEU A 116 -6.01 2.16 -4.33
CA LEU A 116 -6.99 2.37 -5.39
C LEU A 116 -7.49 1.05 -5.99
N GLU A 117 -6.59 0.08 -6.21
CA GLU A 117 -6.96 -1.25 -6.72
C GLU A 117 -7.89 -1.99 -5.76
N LEU A 118 -7.68 -1.88 -4.45
CA LEU A 118 -8.58 -2.42 -3.44
C LEU A 118 -9.93 -1.70 -3.44
N ASP A 119 -9.92 -0.37 -3.41
CA ASP A 119 -11.12 0.45 -3.32
C ASP A 119 -12.04 0.24 -4.54
N LEU A 120 -11.47 -0.04 -5.72
CA LEU A 120 -12.22 -0.33 -6.95
C LEU A 120 -12.87 -1.73 -6.97
N GLY A 121 -12.46 -2.62 -6.05
CA GLY A 121 -12.98 -3.98 -5.92
C GLY A 121 -13.01 -4.75 -7.25
N ASN A 122 -14.13 -5.39 -7.55
CA ASN A 122 -14.30 -6.19 -8.76
C ASN A 122 -14.73 -5.36 -9.99
N ARG A 123 -14.84 -4.03 -9.87
CA ARG A 123 -15.41 -3.12 -10.89
C ARG A 123 -16.81 -3.52 -11.35
N ASP A 124 -17.55 -4.26 -10.53
CA ASP A 124 -18.98 -4.48 -10.69
C ASP A 124 -19.79 -3.31 -10.08
N LEU A 125 -21.11 -3.39 -10.19
CA LEU A 125 -21.99 -2.32 -9.68
C LEU A 125 -21.86 -2.15 -8.17
N GLU A 126 -21.72 -3.25 -7.43
CA GLU A 126 -21.55 -3.22 -5.98
C GLU A 126 -20.26 -2.50 -5.58
N SER A 127 -19.13 -2.89 -6.20
CA SER A 127 -17.83 -2.25 -5.96
C SER A 127 -17.83 -0.79 -6.37
N LEU A 128 -18.43 -0.46 -7.52
CA LEU A 128 -18.52 0.93 -8.00
C LEU A 128 -19.34 1.81 -7.05
N THR A 129 -20.49 1.34 -6.59
CA THR A 129 -21.35 2.11 -5.69
C THR A 129 -20.72 2.24 -4.31
N TYR A 130 -20.06 1.19 -3.82
CA TYR A 130 -19.27 1.25 -2.59
C TYR A 130 -18.11 2.25 -2.70
N PHE A 131 -17.35 2.18 -3.80
CA PHE A 131 -16.27 3.13 -4.08
C PHE A 131 -16.76 4.58 -4.14
N ALA A 132 -17.88 4.82 -4.82
CA ALA A 132 -18.49 6.14 -4.91
C ALA A 132 -18.93 6.66 -3.52
N TYR A 133 -19.49 5.78 -2.69
CA TYR A 133 -19.87 6.11 -1.32
C TYR A 133 -18.66 6.53 -0.49
N GLN A 134 -17.60 5.71 -0.47
CA GLN A 134 -16.35 6.00 0.25
C GLN A 134 -15.72 7.32 -0.22
N ARG A 135 -15.69 7.58 -1.53
CA ARG A 135 -15.19 8.86 -2.08
C ARG A 135 -16.03 10.05 -1.65
N THR A 136 -17.34 9.87 -1.50
CA THR A 136 -18.26 10.93 -1.07
C THR A 136 -18.08 11.23 0.42
N ILE A 137 -17.94 10.21 1.27
CA ILE A 137 -17.60 10.35 2.70
C ILE A 137 -16.25 11.07 2.86
N ASN A 138 -15.21 10.63 2.16
CA ASN A 138 -13.89 11.28 2.24
C ASN A 138 -13.95 12.74 1.75
N ALA A 139 -14.80 13.05 0.77
CA ALA A 139 -15.00 14.43 0.33
C ALA A 139 -15.74 15.27 1.37
N GLN A 140 -16.63 14.67 2.17
CA GLN A 140 -17.32 15.33 3.28
C GLN A 140 -16.37 15.71 4.42
N GLU A 141 -15.24 14.99 4.60
CA GLU A 141 -14.19 15.36 5.56
C GLU A 141 -13.68 16.79 5.36
N LEU A 142 -13.69 17.31 4.12
CA LEU A 142 -13.39 18.72 3.83
C LEU A 142 -14.16 19.68 4.73
N VAL A 143 -15.45 19.42 4.92
CA VAL A 143 -16.35 20.28 5.72
C VAL A 143 -15.96 20.17 7.19
N VAL A 144 -15.76 18.94 7.67
CA VAL A 144 -15.35 18.65 9.05
C VAL A 144 -14.02 19.33 9.37
N ASP A 145 -13.00 19.11 8.53
CA ASP A 145 -11.66 19.69 8.67
C ASP A 145 -11.71 21.21 8.74
N TYR A 146 -12.53 21.86 7.92
CA TYR A 146 -12.66 23.32 7.95
C TYR A 146 -13.33 23.81 9.24
N TYR A 147 -14.37 23.13 9.72
CA TYR A 147 -15.01 23.47 10.99
C TYR A 147 -14.11 23.21 12.20
N GLU A 148 -13.22 22.22 12.12
CA GLU A 148 -12.33 21.85 13.22
C GLU A 148 -11.04 22.68 13.27
N ASP A 149 -10.56 23.18 12.12
CA ASP A 149 -9.33 23.95 12.04
C ASP A 149 -9.38 25.24 12.88
N SER A 150 -8.37 25.39 13.72
CA SER A 150 -8.27 26.50 14.66
C SER A 150 -8.21 27.89 14.00
N LYS A 151 -7.65 28.00 12.80
CA LYS A 151 -7.51 29.27 12.07
C LYS A 151 -8.77 29.57 11.25
N ALA A 152 -9.33 28.54 10.60
CA ALA A 152 -10.54 28.62 9.81
C ALA A 152 -11.75 29.10 10.63
N LYS A 153 -11.82 28.73 11.92
CA LYS A 153 -12.88 29.15 12.85
C LYS A 153 -13.09 30.67 12.94
N GLU A 154 -12.04 31.47 12.74
CA GLU A 154 -12.16 32.94 12.75
C GLU A 154 -12.99 33.46 11.57
N PHE A 155 -13.01 32.71 10.46
CA PHE A 155 -13.69 33.05 9.21
C PHE A 155 -15.12 32.51 9.12
N LEU A 156 -15.53 31.60 10.02
CA LEU A 156 -16.90 31.05 10.04
C LEU A 156 -18.01 32.07 10.33
N LYS A 157 -17.65 33.30 10.73
CA LYS A 157 -18.60 34.41 10.87
C LYS A 157 -19.00 35.02 9.52
N ASP A 158 -18.23 34.74 8.47
CA ASP A 158 -18.55 35.16 7.12
C ASP A 158 -19.70 34.28 6.59
N GLU A 159 -20.85 34.90 6.37
CA GLU A 159 -22.05 34.21 5.89
C GLU A 159 -21.80 33.48 4.57
N SER A 160 -20.91 33.97 3.70
CA SER A 160 -20.63 33.29 2.43
C SER A 160 -19.86 31.99 2.61
N ILE A 161 -19.01 31.90 3.64
CA ILE A 161 -18.25 30.70 3.96
C ILE A 161 -19.18 29.67 4.60
N ASP A 162 -20.01 30.09 5.55
CA ASP A 162 -21.00 29.21 6.19
C ASP A 162 -22.03 28.68 5.18
N GLU A 163 -22.53 29.53 4.27
CA GLU A 163 -23.42 29.12 3.19
C GLU A 163 -22.75 28.09 2.26
N PHE A 164 -21.47 28.28 1.90
CA PHE A 164 -20.74 27.34 1.06
C PHE A 164 -20.56 25.98 1.75
N LEU A 165 -20.12 25.96 3.01
CA LEU A 165 -19.90 24.73 3.77
C LEU A 165 -21.22 23.97 4.03
N THR A 166 -22.30 24.70 4.35
CA THR A 166 -23.63 24.11 4.50
C THR A 166 -24.13 23.53 3.18
N THR A 167 -23.97 24.27 2.09
CA THR A 167 -24.42 23.84 0.75
C THR A 167 -23.67 22.61 0.28
N ILE A 168 -22.34 22.57 0.45
CA ILE A 168 -21.54 21.43 0.01
C ILE A 168 -21.83 20.20 0.89
N SER A 169 -22.02 20.38 2.19
CA SER A 169 -22.44 19.31 3.11
C SER A 169 -23.78 18.70 2.69
N ASN A 170 -24.78 19.52 2.37
CA ASN A 170 -26.07 19.03 1.89
C ASN A 170 -25.93 18.24 0.58
N LYS A 171 -25.10 18.71 -0.35
CA LYS A 171 -24.83 17.99 -1.61
C LYS A 171 -24.17 16.63 -1.39
N TYR A 172 -23.26 16.52 -0.42
CA TYR A 172 -22.68 15.23 -0.06
C TYR A 172 -23.75 14.29 0.52
N PHE A 173 -24.63 14.79 1.40
CA PHE A 173 -25.75 14.01 1.93
C PHE A 173 -26.68 13.52 0.81
N ASP A 174 -27.09 14.40 -0.10
CA ASP A 174 -27.93 14.04 -1.26
C ASP A 174 -27.28 12.96 -2.14
N LEU A 175 -25.96 13.01 -2.32
CA LEU A 175 -25.21 12.01 -3.08
C LEU A 175 -25.17 10.66 -2.36
N LEU A 176 -24.98 10.64 -1.04
CA LEU A 176 -24.98 9.40 -0.24
C LEU A 176 -26.36 8.73 -0.28
N GLU A 177 -27.44 9.50 -0.10
CA GLU A 177 -28.82 9.01 -0.22
C GLU A 177 -29.10 8.46 -1.62
N TYR A 178 -28.68 9.18 -2.66
CA TYR A 178 -28.81 8.71 -4.04
C TYR A 178 -28.10 7.37 -4.27
N ILE A 179 -26.88 7.20 -3.73
CA ILE A 179 -26.12 5.95 -3.88
C ILE A 179 -26.87 4.79 -3.21
N ASP A 180 -27.35 4.97 -1.99
CA ASP A 180 -28.10 3.94 -1.26
C ASP A 180 -29.43 3.59 -1.93
N ASP A 181 -30.19 4.58 -2.37
CA ASP A 181 -31.43 4.36 -3.11
C ASP A 181 -31.18 3.63 -4.44
N TYR A 182 -30.08 3.96 -5.13
CA TYR A 182 -29.68 3.26 -6.35
C TYR A 182 -29.31 1.80 -6.04
N ARG A 183 -28.58 1.55 -4.96
CA ARG A 183 -28.24 0.19 -4.52
C ARG A 183 -29.49 -0.64 -4.24
N VAL A 184 -30.43 -0.11 -3.44
CA VAL A 184 -31.70 -0.78 -3.13
C VAL A 184 -32.52 -1.08 -4.38
N LYS A 185 -32.60 -0.12 -5.32
CA LYS A 185 -33.29 -0.31 -6.61
C LYS A 185 -32.70 -1.45 -7.45
N HIS A 186 -31.43 -1.79 -7.21
CA HIS A 186 -30.68 -2.82 -7.92
C HIS A 186 -30.40 -4.05 -7.04
N ASP A 187 -31.24 -4.30 -6.02
CA ASP A 187 -31.16 -5.47 -5.13
C ASP A 187 -29.84 -5.58 -4.34
N LEU A 188 -29.21 -4.44 -4.04
CA LEU A 188 -28.03 -4.34 -3.17
C LEU A 188 -28.40 -3.71 -1.82
N GLU A 189 -27.70 -4.11 -0.76
CA GLU A 189 -27.87 -3.55 0.60
C GLU A 189 -27.38 -2.10 0.67
N LYS A 190 -27.99 -1.30 1.55
CA LYS A 190 -27.53 0.07 1.85
C LYS A 190 -26.21 0.04 2.60
N ILE A 191 -25.34 1.00 2.32
CA ILE A 191 -24.03 1.12 2.98
C ILE A 191 -24.15 1.92 4.27
N SER A 192 -25.04 2.91 4.33
CA SER A 192 -25.24 3.73 5.55
C SER A 192 -25.79 2.96 6.77
N GLU A 193 -26.19 1.71 6.59
CA GLU A 193 -26.73 0.83 7.64
C GLU A 193 -25.69 -0.20 8.16
N GLU A 194 -24.48 -0.25 7.58
CA GLU A 194 -23.33 -1.07 8.02
C GLU A 194 -22.45 -0.36 9.07
#